data_AF-A0A4Q1DG11-F1
#
_entry.id   AF-A0A4Q1DG11-F1
#
_cell.length_a   1.000
_cell.length_b   1.000
_cell.length_c   1.000
_cell.angle_alpha   90.00
_cell.angle_beta   90.00
_cell.angle_gamma   90.00
#
_symmetry.space_group_name_H-M   'P 1'
#
loop_
_entity.id
_entity.type
_entity.pdbx_description
1 polymer ?
#
loop_
_entity_poly.entity_id
_entity_poly.type
_entity_poly.pdbx_seq_one_letter_code
_entity_poly.pdbx_strand_id
1 'polypeptide(L)'
;MAVNVAKIAIQHIENDKFLDAIQCLQNAILEIEVTGADRRKIRSLTAIMDKISEAAMFGSDWDEGRRAKKAAILKLQKVSAA
;
A
#
# COMPACT_ATOMS: atom_id res chain seq x y z
N MET A 1 11.43 -4.97 -8.29
CA MET A 1 10.67 -5.56 -7.16
C MET A 1 9.63 -4.60 -6.63
N ALA A 2 10.01 -3.46 -6.04
CA ALA A 2 9.09 -2.48 -5.46
C ALA A 2 8.00 -1.95 -6.43
N VAL A 3 8.36 -1.69 -7.70
CA VAL A 3 7.41 -1.27 -8.75
C VAL A 3 6.34 -2.33 -9.01
N ASN A 4 6.68 -3.62 -8.99
CA ASN A 4 5.73 -4.69 -9.25
C ASN A 4 4.76 -4.87 -8.07
N VAL A 5 5.29 -4.83 -6.85
CA VAL A 5 4.49 -4.85 -5.60
C VAL A 5 3.51 -3.68 -5.59
N ALA A 6 3.97 -2.47 -5.93
CA ALA A 6 3.11 -1.30 -5.94
C ALA A 6 1.96 -1.40 -6.97
N LYS A 7 2.22 -1.95 -8.16
CA LYS A 7 1.18 -2.21 -9.17
C LYS A 7 0.15 -3.24 -8.69
N ILE A 8 0.61 -4.35 -8.10
CA ILE A 8 -0.28 -5.40 -7.56
C ILE A 8 -1.14 -4.83 -6.42
N ALA A 9 -0.53 -4.09 -5.50
CA ALA A 9 -1.26 -3.44 -4.40
C ALA A 9 -2.32 -2.45 -4.92
N ILE A 10 -2.02 -1.66 -5.96
CA ILE A 10 -3.01 -0.78 -6.59
C ILE A 10 -4.20 -1.59 -7.14
N GLN A 11 -3.94 -2.68 -7.88
CA GLN A 11 -5.02 -3.52 -8.41
C GLN A 11 -5.91 -4.10 -7.30
N HIS A 12 -5.34 -4.52 -6.18
CA HIS A 12 -6.12 -4.99 -5.03
C HIS A 12 -6.98 -3.88 -4.43
N ILE A 13 -6.42 -2.67 -4.25
CA ILE A 13 -7.16 -1.50 -3.73
C ILE A 13 -8.30 -1.10 -4.66
N GLU A 14 -8.07 -1.09 -5.97
CA GLU A 14 -9.09 -0.73 -6.97
C GLU A 14 -10.31 -1.64 -6.87
N ASN A 15 -10.08 -2.94 -6.64
CA ASN A 15 -11.11 -3.98 -6.45
C ASN A 15 -11.63 -4.10 -5.00
N ASP A 16 -11.36 -3.12 -4.14
CA ASP A 16 -11.76 -3.11 -2.72
C ASP A 16 -11.24 -4.30 -1.89
N LYS A 17 -10.20 -4.98 -2.38
CA LYS A 17 -9.50 -6.07 -1.68
C LYS A 17 -8.39 -5.51 -0.79
N PHE A 18 -8.78 -4.69 0.20
CA PHE A 18 -7.80 -3.96 1.03
C PHE A 18 -6.87 -4.87 1.83
N LEU A 19 -7.37 -6.01 2.34
CA LEU A 19 -6.54 -6.96 3.09
C LEU A 19 -5.46 -7.60 2.20
N ASP A 20 -5.79 -7.92 0.95
CA ASP A 20 -4.83 -8.46 -0.02
C ASP A 20 -3.75 -7.42 -0.35
N ALA A 21 -4.13 -6.15 -0.49
CA ALA A 21 -3.19 -5.05 -0.69
C ALA A 21 -2.24 -4.87 0.52
N ILE A 22 -2.76 -4.99 1.74
CA ILE A 22 -1.97 -4.94 2.98
C ILE A 22 -0.98 -6.11 3.02
N GLN A 23 -1.43 -7.33 2.74
CA GLN A 23 -0.57 -8.52 2.73
C GLN A 23 0.54 -8.40 1.68
N CYS A 24 0.23 -7.86 0.50
CA CYS A 24 1.21 -7.61 -0.56
C CYS A 24 2.35 -6.69 -0.08
N LEU A 25 2.02 -5.61 0.63
CA LEU A 25 3.01 -4.68 1.18
C LEU A 25 3.77 -5.27 2.37
N GLN A 26 3.13 -6.05 3.24
CA GLN A 26 3.78 -6.74 4.34
C GLN A 26 4.84 -7.72 3.85
N ASN A 27 4.54 -8.52 2.81
CA ASN A 27 5.50 -9.43 2.21
C ASN A 27 6.72 -8.68 1.66
N ALA A 28 6.50 -7.54 0.99
CA ALA A 28 7.58 -6.71 0.47
C ALA A 28 8.43 -6.07 1.58
N ILE A 29 7.82 -5.68 2.70
CA ILE A 29 8.55 -5.18 3.88
C ILE A 29 9.44 -6.29 4.45
N LEU A 30 8.89 -7.49 4.64
CA LEU A 30 9.64 -8.65 5.15
C LEU A 30 10.84 -8.98 4.26
N GLU A 31 10.67 -8.97 2.93
CA GLU A 31 11.78 -9.16 1.99
C GLU A 31 12.87 -8.09 2.14
N ILE A 32 12.48 -6.83 2.32
CA ILE A 32 13.41 -5.71 2.54
C ILE A 32 14.16 -5.88 3.87
N GLU A 33 13.46 -6.30 4.93
CA GLU A 33 14.06 -6.57 6.24
C GLU A 33 15.08 -7.71 6.19
N VAL A 34 14.73 -8.82 5.53
CA VAL A 34 15.62 -9.99 5.37
C VAL A 34 16.86 -9.65 4.54
N THR A 35 16.70 -8.83 3.49
CA THR A 35 17.83 -8.41 2.64
C THR A 35 18.69 -7.32 3.27
N GLY A 36 18.33 -6.81 4.46
CA GLY A 36 19.07 -5.77 5.18
C GLY A 36 19.05 -4.40 4.50
N ALA A 37 18.14 -4.20 3.54
CA ALA A 37 18.12 -3.00 2.71
C ALA A 37 17.23 -1.90 3.30
N ASP A 38 17.71 -0.66 3.23
CA ASP A 38 16.96 0.60 3.23
C ASP A 38 15.69 0.71 4.11
N ARG A 39 15.89 0.97 5.41
CA ARG A 39 14.83 1.31 6.39
C ARG A 39 13.92 2.49 6.00
N ARG A 40 14.31 3.33 5.02
CA ARG A 40 13.44 4.40 4.53
C ARG A 40 12.30 3.83 3.69
N LYS A 41 12.55 2.76 2.93
CA LYS A 41 11.52 2.08 2.14
C LYS A 41 10.50 1.40 3.03
N ILE A 42 10.95 0.72 4.09
CA ILE A 42 10.05 0.11 5.09
C ILE A 42 9.08 1.17 5.65
N ARG A 43 9.61 2.29 6.17
CA ARG A 43 8.77 3.38 6.69
C ARG A 43 7.77 3.93 5.66
N SER A 44 8.19 4.03 4.40
CA SER A 44 7.32 4.49 3.32
C SER A 44 6.18 3.50 3.04
N LEU A 45 6.48 2.20 3.00
CA LEU A 45 5.50 1.13 2.79
C LEU A 45 4.54 1.00 3.97
N THR A 46 5.03 1.10 5.22
CA THR A 46 4.20 1.12 6.42
C THR A 46 3.20 2.30 6.39
N ALA A 47 3.66 3.51 6.03
CA ALA A 47 2.78 4.68 5.92
C ALA A 47 1.76 4.60 4.76
N ILE A 48 1.97 3.68 3.81
CA ILE A 48 0.98 3.35 2.78
C ILE A 48 -0.04 2.36 3.35
N MET A 49 0.41 1.33 4.05
CA MET A 49 -0.47 0.37 4.74
C MET A 49 -1.45 1.07 5.67
N ASP A 50 -1.01 2.06 6.45
CA ASP A 50 -1.92 2.82 7.34
C ASP A 50 -3.09 3.46 6.57
N LYS A 51 -2.84 3.98 5.35
CA LYS A 51 -3.88 4.56 4.50
C LYS A 51 -4.79 3.52 3.87
N ILE A 52 -4.26 2.33 3.59
CA ILE A 52 -5.09 1.20 3.14
C ILE A 52 -5.97 0.70 4.29
N SER A 53 -5.46 0.65 5.51
CA SER A 53 -6.22 0.30 6.72
C SER A 53 -7.32 1.31 7.02
N GLU A 54 -7.04 2.62 6.88
CA GLU A 54 -8.08 3.66 6.94
C GLU A 54 -9.17 3.43 5.88
N ALA A 55 -8.78 3.14 4.64
CA ALA A 55 -9.73 2.83 3.57
C ALA A 55 -10.57 1.57 3.87
N ALA A 56 -9.96 0.54 4.45
CA ALA A 56 -10.64 -0.68 4.85
C ALA A 56 -11.62 -0.47 6.02
N MET A 57 -11.26 0.41 6.96
CA MET A 57 -12.07 0.69 8.15
C MET A 57 -13.34 1.47 7.81
N PHE A 58 -13.23 2.52 6.99
CA PHE A 58 -14.38 3.31 6.59
C PHE A 58 -15.14 2.68 5.42
N GLY A 59 -14.48 1.90 4.57
CA GLY A 59 -15.06 1.34 3.35
C GLY A 59 -15.23 2.37 2.23
N SER A 60 -15.28 1.90 0.99
CA SER A 60 -15.38 2.76 -0.21
C SER A 60 -16.72 3.50 -0.35
N ASP A 61 -17.72 3.14 0.46
CA ASP A 61 -19.03 3.77 0.48
C ASP A 61 -19.03 5.13 1.19
N TRP A 62 -18.05 5.36 2.06
CA TRP A 62 -17.90 6.60 2.83
C TRP A 62 -16.86 7.53 2.19
N ASP A 63 -17.06 8.84 2.32
CA ASP A 63 -16.15 9.85 1.75
C ASP A 63 -14.74 9.73 2.33
N GLU A 64 -14.64 9.45 3.62
CA GLU A 64 -13.39 9.20 4.34
C GLU A 64 -12.63 8.02 3.72
N GLY A 65 -13.32 6.90 3.47
CA GLY A 65 -12.73 5.72 2.86
C GLY A 65 -12.30 5.96 1.42
N ARG A 66 -13.09 6.68 0.61
CA ARG A 66 -12.70 7.09 -0.76
C ARG A 66 -11.46 7.97 -0.77
N ARG A 67 -11.36 8.92 0.17
CA ARG A 67 -10.17 9.79 0.29
C ARG A 67 -8.93 8.99 0.70
N ALA A 68 -9.07 8.09 1.67
CA ALA A 68 -8.00 7.19 2.10
C ALA A 68 -7.54 6.28 0.95
N LYS A 69 -8.49 5.67 0.21
CA LYS A 69 -8.25 4.86 -1.00
C LYS A 69 -7.44 5.64 -2.04
N LYS A 70 -7.90 6.85 -2.39
CA LYS A 70 -7.20 7.73 -3.36
C LYS A 70 -5.80 8.11 -2.87
N ALA A 71 -5.64 8.43 -1.59
CA ALA A 71 -4.34 8.76 -1.01
C ALA A 71 -3.36 7.58 -1.05
N ALA A 72 -3.84 6.36 -0.77
CA ALA A 72 -3.02 5.14 -0.85
C ALA A 72 -2.54 4.89 -2.28
N ILE A 73 -3.43 4.97 -3.27
CA ILE A 73 -3.08 4.81 -4.70
C ILE A 73 -2.03 5.86 -5.12
N LEU A 74 -2.23 7.13 -4.78
CA LEU A 74 -1.27 8.20 -5.11
C LEU A 74 0.12 7.95 -4.51
N LYS A 75 0.20 7.44 -3.27
CA LYS A 75 1.50 7.09 -2.67
C LYS A 75 2.15 5.90 -3.37
N LEU A 76 1.38 4.86 -3.72
CA LEU A 76 1.88 3.68 -4.45
C LEU A 76 2.36 4.02 -5.86
N GLN A 77 1.67 4.93 -6.55
CA GLN A 77 2.11 5.44 -7.85
C GLN A 77 3.47 6.14 -7.77
N LYS A 78 3.73 6.91 -6.70
CA LYS A 78 5.06 7.52 -6.47
C LYS A 78 6.15 6.48 -6.24
N VAL A 79 5.85 5.39 -5.52
CA VAL A 79 6.78 4.26 -5.35
C VAL A 79 7.03 3.52 -6.67
N SER A 80 6.04 3.50 -7.56
CA SER A 80 6.17 2.86 -8.88
C SER A 80 6.98 3.69 -9.87
N ALA A 81 7.07 5.00 -9.66
CA ALA A 81 7.77 5.96 -10.52
C ALA A 81 9.20 6.29 -10.03
N ALA A 82 9.59 5.82 -8.85
CA ALA A 82 10.92 6.01 -8.24
C ALA A 82 11.81 4.77 -8.43
#